data_AF-A0A7S1HP99-F1
#
_entry.id   AF-A0A7S1HP99-F1
#
_cell.length_a   1.000
_cell.length_b   1.000
_cell.length_c   1.000
_cell.angle_alpha   90.00
_cell.angle_beta   90.00
_cell.angle_gamma   90.00
#
_symmetry.space_group_name_H-M   'P 1'
#
loop_
_entity.id
_entity.type
_entity.pdbx_description
1 polymer ?
#
loop_
_entity_poly.entity_id
_entity_poly.type
_entity_poly.pdbx_seq_one_letter_code
_entity_poly.pdbx_strand_id
1 'polypeptide(L)'
;SVWGYISLTPLGQSHPQAAQAAALLHCHASLSRSWCPSSITILPSMPLTPSGKLCRASLPPPQPTQPASPPLGRVEVAVARIWREVLGVDETIVGADSDFLGLGGDSLSGLAVSKRLFEWREAMRESPAQWPLDG
;
A
#
# COMPACT_ATOMS: atom_id res chain seq x y z
N SER A 1 -2.30 1.72 12.62
CA SER A 1 -3.03 1.28 11.42
C SER A 1 -4.38 0.74 11.81
N VAL A 2 -5.45 1.16 11.11
CA VAL A 2 -6.82 0.69 11.32
C VAL A 2 -7.13 -0.39 10.27
N TRP A 3 -7.69 -1.52 10.70
CA TRP A 3 -8.01 -2.65 9.82
C TRP A 3 -9.52 -2.82 9.71
N GLY A 4 -10.01 -3.14 8.51
CA GLY A 4 -11.44 -3.36 8.23
C GLY A 4 -11.70 -4.71 7.56
N TYR A 5 -12.85 -5.31 7.86
CA TYR A 5 -13.32 -6.55 7.23
C TYR A 5 -14.65 -6.29 6.54
N ILE A 6 -14.80 -6.81 5.32
CA ILE A 6 -16.05 -6.74 4.56
C ILE A 6 -16.44 -8.16 4.20
N SER A 7 -17.68 -8.53 4.52
CA SER A 7 -18.31 -9.76 4.02
C SER A 7 -18.97 -9.42 2.69
N LEU A 8 -18.65 -10.17 1.63
CA LEU A 8 -19.38 -10.05 0.38
C LEU A 8 -20.65 -10.90 0.46
N THR A 9 -21.80 -10.27 0.26
CA THR A 9 -23.01 -10.98 -0.16
C THR A 9 -22.86 -11.22 -1.68
N PRO A 10 -22.98 -12.46 -2.19
CA PRO A 10 -22.58 -12.76 -3.55
C PRO A 10 -23.59 -12.19 -4.55
N LEU A 11 -23.29 -11.00 -5.08
CA LEU A 11 -23.86 -10.51 -6.34
C LEU A 11 -22.77 -10.63 -7.41
N GLY A 12 -22.63 -11.85 -7.95
CA GLY A 12 -21.78 -12.12 -9.12
C GLY A 12 -20.30 -12.36 -8.79
N GLN A 13 -19.66 -13.17 -9.66
CA GLN A 13 -18.24 -13.53 -9.60
C GLN A 13 -17.37 -12.30 -9.85
N SER A 14 -17.15 -11.49 -8.81
CA SER A 14 -16.21 -10.38 -8.86
C SER A 14 -14.83 -10.88 -8.44
N HIS A 15 -13.78 -10.57 -9.19
CA HIS A 15 -12.41 -10.88 -8.79
C HIS A 15 -12.14 -10.23 -7.42
N PRO A 16 -11.73 -10.97 -6.37
CA PRO A 16 -11.68 -10.47 -4.99
C PRO A 16 -10.83 -9.20 -4.86
N GLN A 17 -9.78 -9.06 -5.65
CA GLN A 17 -8.96 -7.84 -5.68
C GLN A 17 -9.68 -6.60 -6.21
N ALA A 18 -10.50 -6.74 -7.26
CA ALA A 18 -11.27 -5.61 -7.78
C ALA A 18 -12.26 -5.11 -6.72
N ALA A 19 -12.87 -6.02 -5.96
CA ALA A 19 -13.75 -5.69 -4.85
C ALA A 19 -13.00 -5.02 -3.68
N GLN A 20 -11.79 -5.47 -3.33
CA GLN A 20 -10.95 -4.82 -2.31
C GLN A 20 -10.57 -3.39 -2.72
N ALA A 21 -10.10 -3.20 -3.96
CA ALA A 21 -9.71 -1.90 -4.48
C ALA A 21 -10.90 -0.92 -4.53
N ALA A 22 -12.06 -1.37 -5.00
CA ALA A 22 -13.27 -0.57 -5.02
C ALA A 22 -13.74 -0.17 -3.62
N ALA A 23 -13.65 -1.07 -2.63
CA ALA A 23 -14.01 -0.78 -1.25
C ALA A 23 -13.06 0.24 -0.61
N LEU A 24 -11.75 0.11 -0.82
CA LEU A 24 -10.76 1.10 -0.35
C LEU A 24 -11.00 2.47 -0.99
N LEU A 25 -11.25 2.51 -2.31
CA LEU A 25 -11.56 3.75 -3.01
C LEU A 25 -12.83 4.42 -2.46
N HIS A 26 -13.86 3.63 -2.19
CA HIS A 26 -15.09 4.14 -1.58
C HIS A 26 -14.83 4.71 -0.17
N CYS A 27 -14.06 4.00 0.66
CA CYS A 27 -13.66 4.52 1.98
C CYS A 27 -12.91 5.85 1.86
N HIS A 28 -11.96 5.98 0.93
CA HIS A 28 -11.23 7.23 0.71
C HIS A 28 -12.13 8.39 0.26
N ALA A 29 -13.20 8.10 -0.48
CA ALA A 29 -14.16 9.11 -0.92
C ALA A 29 -15.15 9.52 0.18
N SER A 30 -15.46 8.61 1.11
CA SER A 30 -16.56 8.80 2.08
C SER A 30 -16.11 9.02 3.52
N LEU A 31 -14.85 8.72 3.86
CA LEU A 31 -14.33 8.82 5.21
C LEU A 31 -13.16 9.81 5.27
N SER A 32 -12.98 10.45 6.43
CA SER A 32 -11.73 11.17 6.71
C SER A 32 -10.55 10.20 6.71
N ARG A 33 -9.37 10.68 6.29
CA ARG A 33 -8.14 9.86 6.14
C ARG A 33 -7.78 9.04 7.38
N SER A 34 -8.02 9.56 8.59
CA SER A 34 -7.72 8.84 9.84
C SER A 34 -8.62 7.61 10.07
N TRP A 35 -9.76 7.53 9.39
CA TRP A 35 -10.73 6.44 9.48
C TRP A 35 -10.70 5.49 8.29
N CYS A 36 -9.86 5.76 7.28
CA CYS A 36 -9.66 4.84 6.18
C CYS A 36 -8.80 3.64 6.64
N PRO A 37 -9.24 2.40 6.35
CA PRO A 37 -8.44 1.24 6.66
C PRO A 37 -7.24 1.15 5.70
N SER A 38 -6.12 0.66 6.21
CA SER A 38 -4.90 0.47 5.40
C SER A 38 -4.96 -0.80 4.52
N SER A 39 -5.88 -1.72 4.80
CA SER A 39 -6.19 -2.85 3.92
C SER A 39 -7.60 -3.37 4.18
N ILE A 40 -8.14 -4.12 3.21
CA ILE A 40 -9.44 -4.78 3.30
C ILE A 40 -9.25 -6.26 2.95
N THR A 41 -9.64 -7.14 3.87
CA THR A 41 -9.65 -8.59 3.62
C THR A 41 -11.08 -9.05 3.40
N ILE A 42 -11.32 -9.72 2.26
CA ILE A 42 -12.60 -10.32 1.95
C ILE A 42 -12.68 -11.67 2.65
N LEU A 43 -13.78 -11.87 3.37
CA LEU A 43 -14.09 -13.15 4.00
C LEU A 43 -15.26 -13.83 3.26
N PRO A 44 -15.20 -15.15 3.02
CA PRO A 44 -16.33 -15.89 2.45
C PRO A 44 -17.51 -15.94 3.42
N SER A 45 -17.25 -15.87 4.73
CA SER A 45 -18.25 -15.76 5.78
C SER A 45 -17.64 -15.12 7.03
N MET A 46 -18.48 -14.49 7.86
CA MET A 46 -18.02 -13.91 9.12
C MET A 46 -17.77 -15.02 10.15
N PRO A 47 -16.57 -15.12 10.76
CA PRO A 47 -16.32 -16.11 11.79
C PRO A 47 -17.08 -15.75 13.06
N LEU A 48 -18.04 -16.58 13.44
CA LEU A 48 -18.85 -16.40 14.65
C LEU A 48 -18.48 -17.46 15.70
N THR A 49 -18.53 -17.06 16.96
CA THR A 49 -18.55 -17.97 18.11
C THR A 49 -19.86 -18.79 18.11
N PRO A 50 -19.94 -19.89 18.88
CA PRO A 50 -21.19 -20.64 19.04
C PRO A 50 -22.37 -19.78 19.56
N SER A 51 -22.07 -18.68 20.26
CA SER A 51 -23.06 -17.70 20.73
C SER A 51 -23.52 -16.69 19.67
N GLY A 52 -23.04 -16.80 18.43
CA GLY A 52 -23.35 -15.89 17.32
C GLY A 52 -22.57 -14.57 17.32
N LYS A 53 -21.67 -14.34 18.29
CA LYS A 53 -20.79 -13.15 18.33
C LYS A 53 -19.59 -13.31 17.42
N LEU A 54 -19.06 -12.23 16.86
CA LEU A 54 -17.81 -12.23 16.08
C LEU A 54 -16.65 -12.85 16.88
N CYS A 55 -16.03 -13.90 16.32
CA CYS A 55 -14.82 -14.52 16.86
C CYS A 55 -13.57 -13.82 16.28
N ARG A 56 -13.11 -12.74 16.93
CA ARG A 56 -11.96 -11.96 16.44
C ARG A 56 -10.66 -12.77 16.33
N ALA A 57 -10.48 -13.78 17.18
CA ALA A 57 -9.30 -14.65 17.14
C ALA A 57 -9.26 -15.55 15.91
N SER A 58 -10.40 -15.75 15.23
CA SER A 58 -10.50 -16.53 14.00
C SER A 58 -10.45 -15.66 12.74
N LEU A 59 -10.24 -14.35 12.88
CA LEU A 59 -10.04 -13.48 11.73
C LEU A 59 -8.64 -13.77 11.15
N PRO A 60 -8.53 -14.02 9.83
CA PRO A 60 -7.23 -14.15 9.21
C PRO A 60 -6.48 -12.82 9.30
N PRO A 61 -5.14 -12.86 9.34
CA PRO A 61 -4.36 -11.64 9.21
C PRO A 61 -4.69 -10.95 7.88
N PRO A 62 -4.58 -9.61 7.82
CA PRO A 62 -4.77 -8.87 6.59
C PRO A 62 -3.85 -9.45 5.52
N GLN A 63 -4.43 -9.89 4.40
CA GLN A 63 -3.60 -10.38 3.30
C GLN A 63 -2.83 -9.20 2.71
N PRO A 64 -1.51 -9.32 2.51
CA PRO A 64 -0.81 -8.36 1.70
C PRO A 64 -1.49 -8.34 0.33
N THR A 65 -1.88 -7.14 -0.13
CA THR A 65 -2.13 -6.90 -1.55
C THR A 65 -0.93 -7.45 -2.33
N GLN A 66 -1.16 -7.99 -3.52
CA GLN A 66 -0.14 -8.66 -4.34
C GLN A 66 1.22 -7.96 -4.28
N PRO A 67 2.33 -8.72 -4.44
CA PRO A 67 3.65 -8.11 -4.55
C PRO A 67 3.58 -6.97 -5.56
N ALA A 68 3.98 -5.79 -5.13
CA ALA A 68 3.86 -4.58 -5.92
C ALA A 68 4.54 -4.80 -7.29
N SER A 69 3.92 -4.30 -8.34
CA SER A 69 4.44 -4.35 -9.70
C SER A 69 5.86 -3.77 -9.70
N PRO A 70 6.84 -4.40 -10.36
CA PRO A 70 8.20 -3.88 -10.35
C PRO A 70 8.24 -2.47 -10.95
N PRO A 71 8.98 -1.52 -10.35
CA PRO A 71 9.06 -0.15 -10.85
C PRO A 71 9.67 -0.13 -12.26
N LEU A 72 9.04 0.62 -13.17
CA LEU A 72 9.42 0.71 -14.57
C LEU A 72 10.05 2.08 -14.89
N GLY A 73 11.21 2.01 -15.54
CA GLY A 73 11.92 3.20 -15.97
C GLY A 73 12.58 3.97 -14.82
N ARG A 74 13.35 4.98 -15.19
CA ARG A 74 14.30 5.64 -14.27
C ARG A 74 13.64 6.36 -13.11
N VAL A 75 12.47 6.96 -13.34
CA VAL A 75 11.77 7.76 -12.33
C VAL A 75 11.18 6.85 -11.26
N GLU A 76 10.44 5.81 -11.65
CA GLU A 76 9.82 4.89 -10.70
C GLU A 76 10.86 4.15 -9.87
N VAL A 77 11.98 3.73 -10.48
CA VAL A 77 13.10 3.10 -9.76
C VAL A 77 13.70 4.05 -8.73
N ALA A 78 13.88 5.33 -9.07
CA ALA A 78 14.41 6.33 -8.12
C ALA A 78 13.44 6.59 -6.97
N VAL A 79 12.13 6.73 -7.26
CA VAL A 79 11.09 6.90 -6.23
C VAL A 79 11.06 5.68 -5.30
N ALA A 80 11.02 4.47 -5.85
CA ALA A 80 10.99 3.24 -5.07
C ALA A 80 12.24 3.09 -4.19
N ARG A 81 13.43 3.40 -4.71
CA ARG A 81 14.67 3.44 -3.90
C ARG A 81 14.58 4.44 -2.75
N ILE A 82 14.19 5.68 -3.02
CA ILE A 82 14.11 6.72 -1.99
C ILE A 82 13.09 6.35 -0.91
N TRP A 83 11.94 5.78 -1.29
CA TRP A 83 10.94 5.31 -0.35
C TRP A 83 11.49 4.19 0.54
N ARG A 84 12.19 3.21 -0.02
CA ARG A 84 12.85 2.13 0.74
C ARG A 84 13.82 2.69 1.78
N GLU A 85 14.68 3.62 1.37
CA GLU A 85 15.68 4.23 2.26
C GLU A 85 15.05 5.09 3.36
N VAL A 86 13.95 5.79 3.08
CA VAL A 86 13.28 6.67 4.06
C VAL A 86 12.40 5.87 5.02
N LEU A 87 11.69 4.86 4.52
CA LEU A 87 10.79 4.02 5.32
C LEU A 87 11.53 2.87 6.02
N GLY A 88 12.75 2.54 5.61
CA GLY A 88 13.55 1.44 6.16
C GLY A 88 12.96 0.06 5.83
N VAL A 89 12.38 -0.10 4.63
CA VAL A 89 11.72 -1.33 4.18
C VAL A 89 12.55 -2.07 3.13
N ASP A 90 12.41 -3.40 3.10
CA ASP A 90 13.14 -4.29 2.19
C ASP A 90 12.85 -4.01 0.70
N GLU A 91 13.78 -4.45 -0.16
CA GLU A 91 13.76 -4.16 -1.59
C GLU A 91 12.50 -4.61 -2.32
N THR A 92 11.89 -5.70 -1.87
CA THR A 92 10.74 -6.33 -2.51
C THR A 92 9.40 -5.70 -2.11
N ILE A 93 9.40 -4.73 -1.19
CA ILE A 93 8.19 -4.18 -0.59
C ILE A 93 7.66 -2.96 -1.37
N VAL A 94 8.52 -2.21 -2.07
CA VAL A 94 8.13 -1.00 -2.81
C VAL A 94 8.15 -1.25 -4.32
N GLY A 95 6.98 -1.21 -4.96
CA GLY A 95 6.79 -1.26 -6.40
C GLY A 95 5.97 -0.09 -6.93
N ALA A 96 5.62 -0.13 -8.21
CA ALA A 96 4.98 0.97 -8.95
C ALA A 96 3.59 1.35 -8.40
N ASP A 97 2.88 0.40 -7.82
CA ASP A 97 1.53 0.48 -7.28
C ASP A 97 1.48 0.45 -5.74
N SER A 98 2.64 0.59 -5.08
CA SER A 98 2.72 0.65 -3.62
C SER A 98 2.05 1.91 -3.04
N ASP A 99 1.28 1.73 -1.97
CA ASP A 99 0.74 2.83 -1.18
C ASP A 99 1.73 3.28 -0.09
N PHE A 100 2.21 4.53 -0.19
CA PHE A 100 3.17 5.12 0.75
C PHE A 100 2.73 4.98 2.21
N LEU A 101 1.46 5.26 2.48
CA LEU A 101 0.93 5.27 3.84
C LEU A 101 0.69 3.85 4.34
N GLY A 102 0.20 2.96 3.47
CA GLY A 102 0.07 1.53 3.74
C GLY A 102 1.40 0.87 4.12
N LEU A 103 2.52 1.39 3.62
CA LEU A 103 3.88 0.95 3.96
C LEU A 103 4.46 1.59 5.23
N GLY A 104 3.65 2.35 5.98
CA GLY A 104 4.08 3.03 7.20
C GLY A 104 4.59 4.45 7.01
N GLY A 105 4.44 5.00 5.81
CA GLY A 105 4.69 6.42 5.55
C GLY A 105 3.72 7.34 6.29
N ASP A 106 4.19 8.55 6.53
CA ASP A 106 3.49 9.64 7.20
C ASP A 106 3.92 11.00 6.62
N SER A 107 3.42 12.09 7.19
CA SER A 107 3.75 13.44 6.70
C SER A 107 5.24 13.79 6.85
N LEU A 108 5.91 13.28 7.89
CA LEU A 108 7.31 13.61 8.17
C LEU A 108 8.25 12.87 7.21
N SER A 109 8.04 11.56 7.05
CA SER A 109 8.71 10.75 6.04
C SER A 109 8.40 11.23 4.61
N GLY A 110 7.18 11.70 4.34
CA GLY A 110 6.81 12.31 3.05
C GLY A 110 7.60 13.58 2.73
N LEU A 111 7.92 14.40 3.75
CA LEU A 111 8.79 15.56 3.59
C LEU A 111 10.24 15.14 3.28
N ALA A 112 10.75 14.11 3.98
CA ALA A 112 12.08 13.56 3.73
C ALA A 112 12.22 12.97 2.31
N VAL A 113 11.20 12.24 1.84
CA VAL A 113 11.11 11.74 0.47
C VAL A 113 11.13 12.89 -0.52
N SER A 114 10.31 13.93 -0.30
CA SER A 114 10.22 15.08 -1.20
C SER A 114 11.55 15.81 -1.34
N LYS A 115 12.29 15.97 -0.24
CA LYS A 115 13.64 16.54 -0.24
C LYS A 115 14.61 15.69 -1.08
N ARG A 116 14.66 14.38 -0.85
CA ARG A 116 15.56 13.47 -1.60
C ARG A 116 15.23 13.41 -3.09
N LEU A 117 13.94 13.44 -3.45
CA LEU A 117 13.52 13.48 -4.85
C LEU A 117 13.93 14.79 -5.54
N PHE A 118 13.88 15.91 -4.83
CA PHE A 118 14.39 17.17 -5.36
C PHE A 118 15.89 17.11 -5.62
N GLU A 119 16.68 16.63 -4.65
CA GLU A 119 18.13 16.44 -4.79
C GLU A 119 18.46 15.51 -5.97
N TRP A 120 17.76 14.39 -6.08
CA TRP A 120 17.87 13.46 -7.20
C TRP A 120 17.60 14.13 -8.56
N ARG A 121 16.52 14.92 -8.65
CA ARG A 121 16.13 15.62 -9.88
C ARG A 121 17.19 16.62 -10.32
N GLU A 122 17.77 17.36 -9.38
CA GLU A 122 18.82 18.32 -9.70
C GLU A 122 20.11 17.59 -10.15
N ALA A 123 20.49 16.50 -9.49
CA ALA A 123 21.61 15.67 -9.92
C ALA A 123 21.40 15.10 -11.35
N MET A 124 20.17 14.69 -11.69
CA MET A 124 19.82 14.24 -13.04
C MET A 124 19.87 15.34 -14.10
N ARG A 125 19.67 16.61 -13.72
CA ARG A 125 19.79 17.75 -14.64
C ARG A 125 21.26 18.00 -15.01
N GLU A 126 22.17 17.78 -14.06
CA GLU A 126 23.60 18.02 -14.27
C GLU A 126 24.33 16.84 -14.93
N SER A 127 23.95 15.60 -14.63
CA SER A 127 24.60 14.41 -15.21
C SER A 127 23.67 13.18 -15.31
N PRO A 128 22.80 13.11 -16.35
CA PRO A 128 21.80 12.05 -16.50
C PRO A 128 22.35 10.63 -16.68
N ALA A 129 23.65 10.48 -16.97
CA ALA A 129 24.28 9.20 -17.30
C ALA A 129 24.87 8.45 -16.09
N GLN A 130 25.01 9.10 -14.92
CA GLN A 130 25.83 8.60 -13.81
C GLN A 130 25.05 8.00 -12.61
N TRP A 131 23.72 7.91 -12.66
CA TRP A 131 22.91 7.56 -11.48
C TRP A 131 21.91 6.41 -11.71
N PRO A 132 21.91 5.35 -10.89
CA PRO A 132 23.06 4.60 -10.39
C PRO A 132 23.18 3.26 -11.14
N LEU A 133 24.41 2.85 -11.39
CA LEU A 133 24.79 1.47 -11.75
C LEU A 133 25.06 0.62 -10.50
N ASP A 134 24.72 1.11 -9.32
CA ASP A 134 24.90 0.37 -8.07
C ASP A 134 23.56 -0.24 -7.67
N GLY A 135 23.48 -1.55 -7.86
CA GLY A 135 22.42 -2.42 -7.36
C GLY A 135 22.55 -2.75 -5.88
#